data_AF-A0A957TUJ8-F1
#
_entry.id   AF-A0A957TUJ8-F1
#
_cell.length_a   1.000
_cell.length_b   1.000
_cell.length_c   1.000
_cell.angle_alpha   90.00
_cell.angle_beta   90.00
_cell.angle_gamma   90.00
#
_symmetry.space_group_name_H-M   'P 1'
#
loop_
_entity.id
_entity.type
_entity.pdbx_description
1 polymer ?
#
loop_
_entity_poly.entity_id
_entity_poly.type
_entity_poly.pdbx_seq_one_letter_code
_entity_poly.pdbx_strand_id
1 'polypeptide(L)' 'MQYDQVIVGDYIADILVAEKVLVELKAVRTLADSHVAQCLNYLAATQLSVCLLMNFGTSKIQIKRLVK' A
#
# COMPACT_ATOMS: atom_id res chain seq x y z
N MET A 1 12.65 9.35 11.47
CA MET A 1 13.71 8.38 11.15
C MET A 1 14.28 8.80 9.79
N GLN A 2 15.51 9.29 9.71
CA GLN A 2 16.17 9.68 8.45
C GLN A 2 17.01 8.50 7.94
N TYR A 3 16.87 8.16 6.66
CA TYR A 3 17.78 7.29 5.94
C TYR A 3 18.22 8.03 4.68
N ASP A 4 19.53 8.21 4.51
CA ASP A 4 20.18 8.75 3.30
C ASP A 4 19.71 10.15 2.83
N GLN A 5 19.66 11.14 3.74
CA GLN A 5 19.28 12.54 3.43
C GLN A 5 17.87 12.73 2.84
N VAL A 6 17.08 11.66 2.70
CA VAL A 6 15.67 11.70 2.34
C VAL A 6 14.84 11.78 3.62
N ILE A 7 13.89 12.72 3.65
CA ILE A 7 12.85 12.74 4.69
C ILE A 7 11.96 11.51 4.48
N VAL A 8 12.31 10.38 5.11
CA VAL A 8 11.46 9.17 5.19
C VAL A 8 10.45 9.35 6.33
N GLY A 9 9.80 10.52 6.33
CA GLY A 9 9.01 11.06 7.43
C GLY A 9 7.60 11.51 7.05
N ASP A 10 7.22 11.40 5.77
CA ASP A 10 5.84 11.53 5.33
C ASP A 10 5.46 10.32 4.47
N TYR A 11 4.43 9.63 4.91
CA TYR A 11 3.80 8.47 4.29
C TYR A 11 3.13 8.91 2.97
N ILE A 12 3.92 9.04 1.91
CA ILE A 12 3.40 9.25 0.55
C ILE A 12 3.65 7.98 -0.23
N ALA A 13 2.66 7.10 -0.22
CA ALA A 13 2.60 6.00 -1.17
C ALA A 13 1.16 5.82 -1.67
N ASP A 14 0.66 6.84 -2.36
CA ASP A 14 -0.29 6.63 -3.46
C ASP A 14 0.52 6.61 -4.76
N ILE A 15 1.42 5.63 -4.90
CA ILE A 15 2.15 5.45 -6.17
C ILE A 15 1.16 4.80 -7.15
N LEU A 16 0.46 5.65 -7.89
CA LEU A 16 -0.29 5.26 -9.06
C LEU A 16 0.70 4.84 -10.15
N VAL A 17 0.95 3.53 -10.29
CA VAL A 17 1.84 3.04 -11.35
C VAL A 17 1.02 2.99 -12.65
N ALA A 18 1.42 3.81 -13.62
CA ALA A 18 0.84 3.89 -14.96
C ALA A 18 -0.69 4.08 -14.99
N GLU A 19 -1.26 4.79 -14.00
CA GLU A 19 -2.71 5.02 -13.88
C GLU A 19 -3.56 3.74 -13.81
N LYS A 20 -2.94 2.60 -13.46
CA LYS A 20 -3.58 1.28 -13.56
C LYS A 20 -3.49 0.44 -12.29
N VAL A 21 -2.48 0.69 -11.45
CA VAL A 21 -2.25 -0.08 -10.24
C VAL A 21 -2.07 0.86 -9.06
N LEU A 22 -2.88 0.64 -8.03
CA LEU A 22 -2.73 1.25 -6.72
C LEU A 22 -1.71 0.45 -5.91
N VAL A 23 -0.76 1.11 -5.25
CA VAL A 23 0.20 0.45 -4.35
C VAL A 23 0.06 1.06 -2.96
N GLU A 24 -0.30 0.24 -1.97
CA GLU A 24 -0.42 0.64 -0.56
C GLU A 24 0.69 -0.04 0.25
N LEU A 25 1.52 0.74 0.95
CA LEU A 25 2.62 0.24 1.76
C LEU A 25 2.30 0.35 3.25
N LYS A 26 2.46 -0.74 4.01
CA LYS A 26 2.32 -0.77 5.47
C LYS A 26 3.62 -1.22 6.11
N ALA A 27 3.87 -0.77 7.34
CA ALA A 27 4.96 -1.23 8.19
C ALA A 27 4.40 -1.70 9.54
N VAL A 28 3.55 -2.73 9.50
CA VAL A 28 2.79 -3.21 10.67
C VAL A 28 3.13 -4.67 11.00
N ARG A 29 2.99 -5.07 12.27
CA ARG A 29 3.22 -6.46 12.69
C ARG A 29 2.28 -7.45 12.00
N THR A 30 1.02 -7.04 11.81
CA THR A 30 -0.02 -7.86 11.18
C THR A 30 -0.89 -6.98 10.28
N LEU A 31 -1.18 -7.45 9.07
CA LEU A 31 -2.19 -6.84 8.23
C LEU A 31 -3.58 -7.15 8.78
N ALA A 32 -4.32 -6.11 9.17
CA ALA A 32 -5.73 -6.20 9.52
C ALA A 32 -6.64 -6.10 8.28
N ASP A 33 -7.88 -6.59 8.42
CA ASP A 33 -8.90 -6.52 7.36
C ASP A 33 -9.27 -5.08 7.00
N SER A 34 -9.10 -4.13 7.93
CA SER A 34 -9.28 -2.70 7.66
C SER A 34 -8.33 -2.19 6.57
N HIS A 35 -7.10 -2.72 6.47
CA HIS A 35 -6.16 -2.34 5.40
C HIS A 35 -6.63 -2.84 4.04
N VAL A 36 -7.27 -4.01 3.99
CA VAL A 36 -7.86 -4.54 2.75
C VAL A 36 -9.08 -3.71 2.36
N ALA A 37 -9.96 -3.40 3.32
CA ALA A 37 -11.13 -2.55 3.10
C ALA A 37 -10.74 -1.16 2.58
N GLN A 38 -9.67 -0.55 3.14
CA GLN A 38 -9.10 0.70 2.65
C GLN A 38 -8.74 0.59 1.16
N CYS A 39 -7.99 -0.44 0.76
CA CYS A 39 -7.61 -0.65 -0.64
C CYS A 39 -8.82 -0.84 -1.57
N LEU A 40 -9.83 -1.59 -1.14
CA LEU A 40 -11.07 -1.80 -1.92
C LEU A 40 -11.85 -0.49 -2.11
N ASN A 41 -11.91 0.36 -1.08
CA ASN A 41 -12.55 1.67 -1.18
C ASN A 41 -11.82 2.57 -2.19
N TYR A 42 -10.48 2.55 -2.19
CA TYR A 42 -9.70 3.28 -3.19
C TYR A 42 -9.93 2.74 -4.61
N LEU A 43 -9.95 1.42 -4.82
CA LEU A 43 -10.29 0.84 -6.12
C LEU A 43 -11.68 1.27 -6.59
N ALA A 44 -12.65 1.36 -5.67
CA ALA A 44 -13.99 1.85 -5.99
C ALA A 44 -14.01 3.33 -6.37
N ALA A 45 -13.25 4.18 -5.66
CA ALA A 45 -13.22 5.63 -5.87
C ALA A 45 -12.39 6.06 -7.10
N THR A 46 -11.35 5.30 -7.44
CA THR A 46 -10.35 5.68 -8.47
C THR A 46 -10.59 5.01 -9.83
N GLN A 47 -11.60 4.15 -9.96
CA GLN A 47 -11.86 3.28 -11.13
C GLN A 47 -10.69 2.33 -11.48
N LEU A 48 -9.71 2.18 -10.59
CA LEU A 48 -8.63 1.21 -10.73
C LEU A 48 -9.14 -0.20 -10.44
N SER A 49 -8.52 -1.18 -11.09
CA SER A 49 -8.89 -2.60 -10.96
C SER A 49 -7.93 -3.42 -10.11
N VAL A 50 -6.72 -2.91 -9.85
CA VAL A 50 -5.69 -3.65 -9.12
C VAL A 50 -5.07 -2.81 -8.01
N CYS A 51 -5.02 -3.39 -6.81
CA CYS A 51 -4.24 -2.84 -5.69
C CYS A 51 -3.21 -3.86 -5.19
N LEU A 52 -1.99 -3.40 -4.92
CA LEU A 52 -0.94 -4.15 -4.23
C LEU A 52 -0.77 -3.60 -2.81
N LEU A 53 -1.23 -4.37 -1.83
CA LEU A 53 -1.02 -4.09 -0.41
C LEU A 53 0.24 -4.81 0.06
N MET A 54 1.29 -4.06 0.38
CA MET A 54 2.58 -4.60 0.80
C MET A 54 2.85 -4.27 2.27
N ASN A 55 3.33 -5.24 3.05
CA ASN A 55 3.70 -5.04 4.45
C ASN A 55 5.19 -5.34 4.68
N PHE A 56 5.91 -4.34 5.18
CA PHE A 56 7.33 -4.37 5.54
C PHE A 56 7.57 -4.47 7.05
N GLY A 57 6.51 -4.49 7.87
CA GLY A 57 6.62 -4.57 9.33
C GLY A 57 6.94 -5.97 9.88
N THR A 58 7.25 -6.91 9.00
CA THR A 58 7.58 -8.31 9.32
C THR A 58 8.94 -8.68 8.73
N SER A 59 9.57 -9.74 9.25
CA SER A 59 10.89 -10.22 8.79
C SER A 59 10.93 -10.62 7.30
N LYS A 60 9.77 -10.91 6.73
CA LYS A 60 9.56 -11.10 5.29
C LYS A 60 8.52 -10.10 4.81
N ILE A 61 8.70 -9.57 3.61
CA ILE A 61 7.67 -8.72 2.97
C ILE A 61 6.43 -9.58 2.73
N GLN A 62 5.27 -9.09 3.17
CA GLN A 62 3.98 -9.69 2.81
C GLN A 62 3.37 -8.89 1.68
N ILE A 63 2.81 -9.56 0.66
CA ILE A 63 2.19 -8.91 -0.48
C ILE A 63 0.80 -9.51 -0.68
N LYS A 64 -0.22 -8.67 -0.73
CA LYS A 64 -1.59 -9.03 -1.11
C LYS A 64 -1.98 -8.27 -2.38
N ARG A 65 -2.40 -9.01 -3.40
CA ARG A 65 -2.99 -8.43 -4.62
C ARG A 65 -4.51 -8.47 -4.48
N LEU A 66 -5.14 -7.31 -4.60
CA LEU A 66 -6.59 -7.14 -4.58
C LEU A 66 -7.05 -6.78 -5.99
N VAL A 67 -8.16 -7.38 -6.43
CA VAL A 67 -8.75 -7.17 -7.76
C VAL A 67 -10.23 -6.89 -7.58
N LYS A 68 -10.72 -5.84 -8.23
CA LYS A 68 -12.15 -5.49 -8.32
C LYS A 68 -12.73 -5.99 -9.64
#